data_AF-A0A662SRE8-F1
#
_entry.id   AF-A0A662SRE8-F1
#
_cell.length_a   1.000
_cell.length_b   1.000
_cell.length_c   1.000
_cell.angle_alpha   90.00
_cell.angle_beta   90.00
_cell.angle_gamma   90.00
#
_symmetry.space_group_name_H-M   'P 1'
#
loop_
_entity.id
_entity.type
_entity.pdbx_description
1 polymer ?
#
loop_
_entity_poly.entity_id
_entity_poly.type
_entity_poly.pdbx_seq_one_letter_code
_entity_poly.pdbx_strand_id
1 'polypeptide(L)'
;MLLEALSKYPYEGLTRELLSLGMSWVVMYSDLNPDAEDIANALEGALNSLEDKIRLNISKKMSKNDKQSFDKVIKAWFNQSAPETYGELFELVIRETIELLKQGQIDLVRSLSKVRIDKGGIYLGVEYKRETAILPAILKQPEYYEYQSGFLVPTTGQKAQIRLDPLWFSLIAVGFLISFAGLIRGKYYLITKPGIETFWPYEIEDIIEKGLIPLTEAGISGKIGLSTEELYEMKLAMRLAETNTFVPPEVYPVVLHLISLEGRAYAELKTLQLDLSELTGYLQRYVENIERLKISGLQVMVEIKEKGTMVYKYPLWALVDLAEEEISNEVSGDNEMLAYIFVKDLYKAVNSGNKKLIEDAVFRLFRQGRALLEGSARVSRELKRVLKAFMWKEHMGVLV
;
A
#
# COMPACT_ATOMS: atom_id res chain seq x y z
N MET A 1 -21.54 13.83 -11.80
CA MET A 1 -20.50 14.83 -12.09
C MET A 1 -19.12 14.23 -11.99
N LEU A 2 -18.78 13.58 -10.85
CA LEU A 2 -17.46 12.96 -10.66
C LEU A 2 -17.16 11.85 -11.68
N LEU A 3 -18.12 10.97 -11.96
CA LEU A 3 -17.97 9.91 -12.97
C LEU A 3 -17.69 10.48 -14.37
N GLU A 4 -18.35 11.59 -14.73
CA GLU A 4 -18.10 12.26 -16.02
C GLU A 4 -16.69 12.86 -16.06
N ALA A 5 -16.25 13.49 -14.97
CA ALA A 5 -14.90 14.04 -14.86
C ALA A 5 -13.83 12.94 -15.00
N LEU A 6 -14.01 11.81 -14.31
CA LEU A 6 -13.12 10.65 -14.38
C LEU A 6 -13.11 10.02 -15.79
N SER A 7 -14.27 9.91 -16.45
CA SER A 7 -14.36 9.35 -17.81
C SER A 7 -13.59 10.14 -18.88
N LYS A 8 -13.33 11.43 -18.62
CA LYS A 8 -12.53 12.31 -19.49
C LYS A 8 -11.02 12.20 -19.20
N TYR A 9 -10.63 11.55 -18.11
CA TYR A 9 -9.23 11.36 -17.76
C TYR A 9 -8.57 10.37 -18.72
N PRO A 10 -7.44 10.72 -19.38
CA PRO A 10 -6.91 9.94 -20.49
C PRO A 10 -6.00 8.78 -20.09
N TYR A 11 -5.73 8.58 -18.80
CA TYR A 11 -4.84 7.54 -18.29
C TYR A 11 -5.62 6.48 -17.52
N GLU A 12 -5.05 5.28 -17.47
CA GLU A 12 -5.62 4.10 -16.79
C GLU A 12 -4.69 3.54 -15.70
N GLY A 13 -3.47 4.05 -15.54
CA GLY A 13 -2.49 3.58 -14.56
C GLY A 13 -2.66 4.20 -13.17
N LEU A 14 -1.57 4.19 -12.39
CA LEU A 14 -1.53 4.65 -11.00
C LEU A 14 -2.23 6.00 -10.79
N THR A 15 -2.03 6.96 -11.69
CA THR A 15 -2.61 8.30 -11.52
C THR A 15 -4.12 8.33 -11.63
N ARG A 16 -4.72 7.47 -12.47
CA ARG A 16 -6.18 7.28 -12.52
C ARG A 16 -6.66 6.66 -11.23
N GLU A 17 -5.99 5.61 -10.76
CA GLU A 17 -6.38 4.91 -9.55
C GLU A 17 -6.37 5.84 -8.32
N LEU A 18 -5.33 6.68 -8.19
CA LEU A 18 -5.29 7.69 -7.13
C LEU A 18 -6.41 8.74 -7.26
N LEU A 19 -6.73 9.18 -8.47
CA LEU A 19 -7.88 10.06 -8.69
C LEU A 19 -9.19 9.39 -8.32
N SER A 20 -9.41 8.14 -8.76
CA SER A 20 -10.59 7.36 -8.41
C SER A 20 -10.71 7.19 -6.91
N LEU A 21 -9.62 6.92 -6.19
CA LEU A 21 -9.63 6.83 -4.71
C LEU A 21 -10.01 8.16 -4.05
N GLY A 22 -9.41 9.28 -4.50
CA GLY A 22 -9.73 10.60 -3.98
C GLY A 22 -11.19 11.01 -4.23
N MET A 23 -11.71 10.72 -5.43
CA MET A 23 -13.12 10.95 -5.75
C MET A 23 -14.05 9.98 -5.00
N SER A 24 -13.62 8.73 -4.78
CA SER A 24 -14.40 7.75 -4.00
C SER A 24 -14.59 8.22 -2.56
N TRP A 25 -13.58 8.85 -1.97
CA TRP A 25 -13.72 9.49 -0.65
C TRP A 25 -14.82 10.56 -0.66
N VAL A 26 -14.90 11.39 -1.70
CA VAL A 26 -15.98 12.38 -1.85
C VAL A 26 -17.33 11.69 -1.99
N VAL A 27 -17.44 10.67 -2.87
CA VAL A 27 -18.69 9.93 -3.10
C VAL A 27 -19.23 9.30 -1.81
N MET A 28 -18.35 8.78 -0.95
CA MET A 28 -18.69 8.20 0.36
C MET A 28 -19.46 9.18 1.26
N TYR A 29 -19.19 10.48 1.15
CA TYR A 29 -19.78 11.52 2.01
C TYR A 29 -20.81 12.42 1.30
N SER A 30 -20.96 12.36 -0.02
CA SER A 30 -21.75 13.35 -0.77
C SER A 30 -22.38 12.90 -2.10
N ASP A 31 -22.29 11.61 -2.46
CA ASP A 31 -22.83 11.05 -3.73
C ASP A 31 -22.07 11.55 -5.01
N LEU A 32 -22.58 11.22 -6.20
CA LEU A 32 -21.93 11.41 -7.51
C LEU A 32 -21.99 12.85 -8.05
N ASN A 33 -22.83 13.70 -7.47
CA ASN A 33 -23.06 15.09 -7.88
C ASN A 33 -22.93 16.05 -6.70
N PRO A 34 -21.75 16.07 -6.03
CA PRO A 34 -21.55 16.89 -4.86
C PRO A 34 -21.51 18.37 -5.23
N ASP A 35 -21.95 19.25 -4.32
CA ASP A 35 -21.67 20.67 -4.43
C ASP A 35 -20.30 21.04 -3.83
N ALA A 36 -19.99 22.34 -3.75
CA ALA A 36 -18.71 22.80 -3.24
C ALA A 36 -18.55 22.58 -1.73
N GLU A 37 -19.65 22.67 -0.96
CA GLU A 37 -19.66 22.47 0.48
C GLU A 37 -19.51 20.97 0.80
N ASP A 38 -20.19 20.12 0.06
CA ASP A 38 -20.04 18.67 0.10
C ASP A 38 -18.58 18.22 -0.07
N ILE A 39 -17.90 18.70 -1.12
CA ILE A 39 -16.49 18.38 -1.35
C ILE A 39 -15.60 18.94 -0.24
N ALA A 40 -15.85 20.16 0.21
CA ALA A 40 -15.08 20.76 1.29
C ALA A 40 -15.19 19.93 2.58
N ASN A 41 -16.39 19.49 2.94
CA ASN A 41 -16.64 18.65 4.10
C ASN A 41 -16.01 17.27 3.96
N ALA A 42 -16.07 16.64 2.77
CA ALA A 42 -15.42 15.36 2.51
C ALA A 42 -13.89 15.46 2.63
N LEU A 43 -13.28 16.52 2.07
CA LEU A 43 -11.84 16.78 2.18
C LEU A 43 -11.41 17.07 3.63
N GLU A 44 -12.24 17.78 4.39
CA GLU A 44 -12.01 18.01 5.83
C GLU A 44 -12.07 16.69 6.61
N GLY A 45 -13.04 15.83 6.29
CA GLY A 45 -13.11 14.45 6.78
C GLY A 45 -11.84 13.65 6.45
N ALA A 46 -11.31 13.76 5.23
CA ALA A 46 -10.05 13.10 4.86
C ALA A 46 -8.86 13.57 5.71
N LEU A 47 -8.71 14.88 5.95
CA LEU A 47 -7.63 15.40 6.79
C LEU A 47 -7.69 14.87 8.22
N ASN A 48 -8.90 14.78 8.78
CA ASN A 48 -9.11 14.28 10.14
C ASN A 48 -8.87 12.77 10.22
N SER A 49 -9.48 11.98 9.32
CA SER A 49 -9.40 10.52 9.35
C SER A 49 -8.02 9.98 8.93
N LEU A 50 -7.26 10.73 8.12
CA LEU A 50 -5.93 10.33 7.65
C LEU A 50 -4.80 11.12 8.33
N GLU A 51 -5.09 11.82 9.44
CA GLU A 51 -4.12 12.67 10.16
C GLU A 51 -2.86 11.89 10.55
N ASP A 52 -3.02 10.67 11.07
CA ASP A 52 -1.89 9.83 11.48
C ASP A 52 -0.99 9.51 10.28
N LYS A 53 -1.57 9.23 9.11
CA LYS A 53 -0.81 9.04 7.87
C LYS A 53 -0.08 10.32 7.51
N ILE A 54 -0.73 11.48 7.54
CA ILE A 54 -0.12 12.78 7.27
C ILE A 54 1.11 13.04 8.15
N ARG A 55 0.99 12.76 9.45
CA ARG A 55 2.07 12.93 10.45
C ARG A 55 3.20 11.92 10.29
N LEU A 56 2.94 10.76 9.71
CA LEU A 56 3.92 9.69 9.50
C LEU A 56 4.90 10.01 8.36
N ASN A 57 5.72 11.08 8.46
CA ASN A 57 6.85 11.41 7.56
C ASN A 57 6.75 10.74 6.17
N ILE A 58 5.65 10.99 5.45
CA ILE A 58 5.19 10.13 4.34
C ILE A 58 6.20 10.09 3.20
N SER A 59 7.18 10.97 3.22
CA SER A 59 8.11 11.15 2.13
C SER A 59 9.51 11.52 2.61
N LYS A 60 10.49 11.15 1.79
CA LYS A 60 11.77 11.84 1.77
C LYS A 60 11.54 13.30 1.38
N LYS A 61 12.44 14.19 1.80
CA LYS A 61 12.47 15.58 1.30
C LYS A 61 12.27 15.62 -0.21
N MET A 62 11.41 16.52 -0.67
CA MET A 62 11.15 16.73 -2.09
C MET A 62 12.46 17.04 -2.84
N SER A 63 12.50 16.67 -4.12
CA SER A 63 13.62 17.06 -4.97
C SER A 63 13.73 18.58 -5.02
N LYS A 64 14.93 19.12 -5.19
CA LYS A 64 15.12 20.58 -5.34
C LYS A 64 14.26 21.16 -6.47
N ASN A 65 14.09 20.39 -7.56
CA ASN A 65 13.30 20.81 -8.71
C ASN A 65 11.79 20.82 -8.40
N ASP A 66 11.27 19.79 -7.73
CA ASP A 66 9.87 19.73 -7.30
C ASP A 66 9.58 20.86 -6.31
N LYS A 67 10.44 21.03 -5.30
CA LYS A 67 10.30 22.11 -4.32
C LYS A 67 10.25 23.48 -4.97
N GLN A 68 11.16 23.78 -5.91
CA GLN A 68 11.14 25.06 -6.63
C GLN A 68 9.88 25.24 -7.49
N SER A 69 9.43 24.17 -8.15
CA SER A 69 8.21 24.20 -8.95
C SER A 69 6.98 24.45 -8.08
N PHE A 70 6.87 23.76 -6.94
CA PHE A 70 5.75 23.93 -6.03
C PHE A 70 5.82 25.25 -5.27
N ASP A 71 6.99 25.77 -4.89
CA ASP A 71 7.10 27.05 -4.20
C ASP A 71 6.51 28.19 -5.04
N LYS A 72 6.76 28.18 -6.36
CA LYS A 72 6.13 29.12 -7.29
C LYS A 72 4.60 29.03 -7.27
N VAL A 73 4.06 27.82 -7.36
CA VAL A 73 2.62 27.57 -7.48
C VAL A 73 1.91 27.84 -6.15
N ILE A 74 2.43 27.33 -5.04
CA ILE A 74 1.89 27.51 -3.68
C ILE A 74 1.91 28.99 -3.27
N LYS A 75 2.97 29.72 -3.64
CA LYS A 75 3.02 31.16 -3.42
C LYS A 75 1.96 31.91 -4.22
N ALA A 76 1.74 31.53 -5.48
CA ALA A 76 0.70 32.14 -6.30
C ALA A 76 -0.71 31.80 -5.78
N TRP A 77 -0.97 30.53 -5.47
CA TRP A 77 -2.29 30.04 -5.05
C TRP A 77 -2.66 30.52 -3.65
N PHE A 78 -1.77 30.31 -2.68
CA PHE A 78 -2.07 30.42 -1.24
C PHE A 78 -1.23 31.48 -0.51
N ASN A 79 -0.32 32.18 -1.20
CA ASN A 79 0.61 33.15 -0.60
C ASN A 79 1.49 32.56 0.52
N GLN A 80 1.85 31.28 0.38
CA GLN A 80 2.71 30.53 1.30
C GLN A 80 3.92 29.96 0.55
N SER A 81 4.92 29.46 1.28
CA SER A 81 6.02 28.71 0.68
C SER A 81 5.70 27.23 0.63
N ALA A 82 6.25 26.53 -0.37
CA ALA A 82 6.10 25.08 -0.42
C ALA A 82 6.87 24.41 0.74
N PRO A 83 6.28 23.40 1.40
CA PRO A 83 6.92 22.67 2.49
C PRO A 83 8.10 21.80 2.01
N GLU A 84 8.73 21.05 2.92
CA GLU A 84 9.91 20.24 2.59
C GLU A 84 9.55 18.86 2.05
N THR A 85 8.41 18.31 2.46
CA THR A 85 7.99 16.94 2.20
C THR A 85 6.70 16.89 1.36
N TYR A 86 6.46 15.78 0.65
CA TYR A 86 5.21 15.59 -0.09
C TYR A 86 4.00 15.44 0.84
N GLY A 87 4.18 14.86 2.03
CA GLY A 87 3.10 14.73 3.02
C GLY A 87 2.57 16.10 3.46
N GLU A 88 3.47 17.00 3.86
CA GLU A 88 3.12 18.38 4.20
C GLU A 88 2.54 19.15 3.01
N LEU A 89 3.03 18.89 1.78
CA LEU A 89 2.50 19.52 0.57
C LEU A 89 1.05 19.08 0.32
N PHE A 90 0.76 17.79 0.46
CA PHE A 90 -0.58 17.23 0.28
C PHE A 90 -1.55 17.77 1.32
N GLU A 91 -1.16 17.78 2.59
CA GLU A 91 -1.94 18.39 3.66
C GLU A 91 -2.23 19.87 3.38
N LEU A 92 -1.21 20.65 3.03
CA LEU A 92 -1.36 22.07 2.69
C LEU A 92 -2.34 22.27 1.54
N VAL A 93 -2.18 21.53 0.44
CA VAL A 93 -3.05 21.66 -0.73
C VAL A 93 -4.49 21.30 -0.39
N ILE A 94 -4.73 20.21 0.36
CA ILE A 94 -6.09 19.83 0.77
C ILE A 94 -6.70 20.92 1.64
N ARG A 95 -5.99 21.36 2.70
CA ARG A 95 -6.47 22.38 3.64
C ARG A 95 -6.82 23.69 2.94
N GLU A 96 -5.94 24.20 2.10
CA GLU A 96 -6.19 25.48 1.41
C GLU A 96 -7.29 25.33 0.36
N THR A 97 -7.44 24.16 -0.28
CA THR A 97 -8.53 23.90 -1.22
C THR A 97 -9.89 23.89 -0.54
N ILE A 98 -10.00 23.37 0.69
CA ILE A 98 -11.20 23.45 1.52
C ILE A 98 -11.62 24.91 1.72
N GLU A 99 -10.69 25.78 2.09
CA GLU A 99 -10.96 27.22 2.26
C GLU A 99 -11.41 27.88 0.96
N LEU A 100 -10.77 27.55 -0.16
CA LEU A 100 -11.16 28.07 -1.48
C LEU A 100 -12.58 27.63 -1.89
N LEU A 101 -12.98 26.40 -1.59
CA LEU A 101 -14.33 25.88 -1.83
C LEU A 101 -15.36 26.59 -0.94
N LYS A 102 -15.11 26.68 0.37
CA LYS A 102 -15.99 27.36 1.34
C LYS A 102 -16.18 28.85 1.01
N GLN A 103 -15.16 29.49 0.45
CA GLN A 103 -15.21 30.90 0.03
C GLN A 103 -15.79 31.10 -1.39
N GLY A 104 -16.18 30.03 -2.09
CA GLY A 104 -16.70 30.11 -3.46
C GLY A 104 -15.68 30.59 -4.50
N GLN A 105 -14.38 30.43 -4.23
CA GLN A 105 -13.30 30.87 -5.12
C GLN A 105 -12.93 29.82 -6.18
N ILE A 106 -13.46 28.60 -6.06
CA ILE A 106 -13.36 27.54 -7.06
C ILE A 106 -14.74 27.33 -7.68
N ASP A 107 -14.81 27.49 -9.00
CA ASP A 107 -15.97 27.07 -9.79
C ASP A 107 -15.88 25.56 -10.02
N LEU A 108 -16.62 24.81 -9.20
CA LEU A 108 -16.56 23.36 -9.15
C LEU A 108 -16.90 22.70 -10.49
N VAL A 109 -18.04 23.06 -11.08
CA VAL A 109 -18.53 22.49 -12.34
C VAL A 109 -17.52 22.76 -13.44
N ARG A 110 -16.99 23.98 -13.51
CA ARG A 110 -15.99 24.35 -14.50
C ARG A 110 -14.65 23.64 -14.31
N SER A 111 -14.22 23.41 -13.08
CA SER A 111 -13.00 22.66 -12.78
C SER A 111 -13.14 21.18 -13.20
N LEU A 112 -14.18 20.49 -12.75
CA LEU A 112 -14.35 19.06 -13.02
C LEU A 112 -14.67 18.76 -14.50
N SER A 113 -15.34 19.66 -15.20
CA SER A 113 -15.69 19.46 -16.61
C SER A 113 -14.55 19.75 -17.59
N LYS A 114 -13.49 20.46 -17.16
CA LYS A 114 -12.44 20.96 -18.04
C LYS A 114 -11.20 20.07 -18.01
N VAL A 115 -11.17 19.09 -18.90
CA VAL A 115 -9.95 18.33 -19.24
C VAL A 115 -9.47 18.78 -20.61
N ARG A 116 -8.24 19.31 -20.70
CA ARG A 116 -7.62 19.74 -21.96
C ARG A 116 -6.33 18.97 -22.21
N ILE A 117 -6.18 18.48 -23.44
CA ILE A 117 -4.98 17.79 -23.90
C ILE A 117 -4.40 18.60 -25.07
N ASP A 118 -3.14 19.03 -24.94
CA ASP A 118 -2.43 19.76 -25.99
C ASP A 118 -0.93 19.40 -26.02
N LYS A 119 -0.17 20.02 -26.93
CA LYS A 119 1.27 19.73 -27.10
C LYS A 119 2.11 19.99 -25.83
N GLY A 120 1.62 20.82 -24.90
CA GLY A 120 2.27 21.18 -23.65
C GLY A 120 1.95 20.24 -22.47
N GLY A 121 0.96 19.35 -22.62
CA GLY A 121 0.58 18.37 -21.60
C GLY A 121 -0.94 18.21 -21.45
N ILE A 122 -1.33 17.65 -20.31
CA ILE A 122 -2.73 17.44 -19.92
C ILE A 122 -3.04 18.40 -18.79
N TYR A 123 -4.18 19.07 -18.87
CA TYR A 123 -4.63 20.06 -17.90
C TYR A 123 -5.95 19.58 -17.33
N LEU A 124 -5.96 19.30 -16.03
CA LEU A 124 -7.14 18.96 -15.26
C LEU A 124 -7.59 20.21 -14.50
N GLY A 125 -8.74 20.74 -14.87
CA GLY A 125 -9.33 21.91 -14.25
C GLY A 125 -8.97 23.25 -14.90
N VAL A 126 -9.11 24.31 -14.11
CA VAL A 126 -8.92 25.70 -14.53
C VAL A 126 -7.68 26.30 -13.89
N GLU A 127 -6.92 27.07 -14.67
CA GLU A 127 -5.79 27.82 -14.14
C GLU A 127 -6.23 28.77 -13.01
N TYR A 128 -5.66 28.60 -11.82
CA TYR A 128 -5.98 29.40 -10.63
C TYR A 128 -4.85 30.39 -10.40
N LYS A 129 -5.18 31.69 -10.32
CA LYS A 129 -4.21 32.81 -10.18
C LYS A 129 -3.02 32.73 -11.17
N ARG A 130 -3.30 32.36 -12.42
CA ARG A 130 -2.33 32.23 -13.53
C ARG A 130 -1.28 31.11 -13.36
N GLU A 131 -1.55 30.13 -12.51
CA GLU A 131 -0.65 29.00 -12.30
C GLU A 131 -1.41 27.67 -12.24
N THR A 132 -0.69 26.60 -12.59
CA THR A 132 -1.13 25.20 -12.47
C THR A 132 -0.03 24.39 -11.79
N ALA A 133 -0.35 23.52 -10.85
CA ALA A 133 0.60 22.58 -10.29
C ALA A 133 0.95 21.50 -11.32
N ILE A 134 2.20 21.05 -11.35
CA ILE A 134 2.56 19.84 -12.08
C ILE A 134 2.37 18.67 -11.12
N LEU A 135 1.89 17.53 -11.61
CA LEU A 135 1.78 16.31 -10.81
C LEU A 135 3.13 15.98 -10.12
N PRO A 136 3.14 15.68 -8.81
CA PRO A 136 4.36 15.38 -8.05
C PRO A 136 5.22 14.30 -8.71
N ALA A 137 6.55 14.46 -8.72
CA ALA A 137 7.44 13.55 -9.44
C ALA A 137 7.32 12.08 -9.03
N ILE A 138 6.94 11.83 -7.77
CA ILE A 138 6.70 10.47 -7.24
C ILE A 138 5.53 9.74 -7.92
N LEU A 139 4.58 10.47 -8.52
CA LEU A 139 3.43 9.90 -9.25
C LEU A 139 3.58 10.05 -10.75
N LYS A 140 4.09 11.22 -11.13
CA LYS A 140 4.33 11.62 -12.51
C LYS A 140 5.17 10.57 -13.24
N GLN A 141 6.37 10.26 -12.75
CA GLN A 141 7.32 9.47 -13.51
C GLN A 141 6.89 8.00 -13.76
N PRO A 142 6.36 7.26 -12.77
CA PRO A 142 5.73 5.95 -12.98
C PRO A 142 4.79 5.90 -14.19
N GLU A 143 3.83 6.83 -14.25
CA GLU A 143 2.81 6.90 -15.31
C GLU A 143 3.41 7.05 -16.72
N TYR A 144 4.51 7.82 -16.88
CA TYR A 144 5.15 7.95 -18.20
C TYR A 144 5.82 6.66 -18.67
N TYR A 145 6.40 5.90 -17.74
CA TYR A 145 7.14 4.70 -18.10
C TYR A 145 6.20 3.55 -18.47
N GLU A 146 5.03 3.45 -17.82
CA GLU A 146 3.98 2.52 -18.24
C GLU A 146 3.50 2.82 -19.68
N TYR A 147 3.29 4.10 -20.01
CA TYR A 147 2.80 4.49 -21.35
C TYR A 147 3.86 4.44 -22.46
N GLN A 148 5.16 4.47 -22.13
CA GLN A 148 6.25 4.29 -23.10
C GLN A 148 6.64 2.82 -23.33
N SER A 149 6.08 1.89 -22.57
CA SER A 149 6.42 0.46 -22.65
C SER A 149 5.78 -0.29 -23.83
N GLY A 150 4.99 0.40 -24.68
CA GLY A 150 4.66 -0.07 -26.02
C GLY A 150 5.93 -0.18 -26.87
N PHE A 151 6.49 -1.39 -26.93
CA PHE A 151 7.83 -1.78 -27.41
C PHE A 151 8.27 -1.28 -28.82
N LEU A 152 7.46 -0.51 -29.55
CA LEU A 152 7.78 -0.09 -30.93
C LEU A 152 7.19 1.28 -31.35
N VAL A 153 7.25 2.34 -30.53
CA VAL A 153 7.19 3.71 -31.11
C VAL A 153 7.98 4.76 -30.28
N PRO A 154 9.26 5.03 -30.58
CA PRO A 154 9.90 6.26 -30.15
C PRO A 154 9.61 7.36 -31.19
N THR A 155 8.36 7.81 -31.30
CA THR A 155 8.05 9.00 -32.12
C THR A 155 7.79 10.16 -31.18
N THR A 156 8.84 10.92 -30.86
CA THR A 156 8.74 12.38 -30.69
C THR A 156 7.45 12.89 -30.00
N GLY A 157 7.07 12.21 -28.90
CA GLY A 157 5.73 12.31 -28.31
C GLY A 157 5.66 13.37 -27.23
N GLN A 158 4.52 14.06 -27.15
CA GLN A 158 4.25 15.18 -26.24
C GLN A 158 4.85 14.97 -24.84
N LYS A 159 5.48 16.01 -24.29
CA LYS A 159 5.79 16.07 -22.86
C LYS A 159 4.46 15.99 -22.11
N ALA A 160 4.02 14.80 -21.70
CA ALA A 160 2.67 14.61 -21.19
C ALA A 160 2.54 15.11 -19.74
N GLN A 161 3.01 16.33 -19.41
CA GLN A 161 2.92 16.93 -18.08
C GLN A 161 1.45 17.02 -17.66
N ILE A 162 1.06 16.26 -16.64
CA ILE A 162 -0.25 16.42 -16.00
C ILE A 162 -0.16 17.67 -15.12
N ARG A 163 -1.06 18.62 -15.39
CA ARG A 163 -1.20 19.89 -14.71
C ARG A 163 -2.54 19.93 -14.02
N LEU A 164 -2.53 20.35 -12.76
CA LEU A 164 -3.66 20.30 -11.85
C LEU A 164 -3.98 21.71 -11.37
N ASP A 165 -5.27 22.01 -11.24
CA ASP A 165 -5.74 23.10 -10.38
C ASP A 165 -5.81 22.64 -8.91
N PRO A 166 -6.17 23.52 -7.95
CA PRO A 166 -6.23 23.14 -6.54
C PRO A 166 -7.15 21.95 -6.26
N LEU A 167 -8.31 21.89 -6.91
CA LEU A 167 -9.30 20.82 -6.70
C LEU A 167 -8.75 19.47 -7.15
N TRP A 168 -8.28 19.36 -8.39
CA TRP A 168 -7.73 18.11 -8.90
C TRP A 168 -6.48 17.65 -8.13
N PHE A 169 -5.67 18.60 -7.64
CA PHE A 169 -4.54 18.26 -6.79
C PHE A 169 -5.00 17.74 -5.42
N SER A 170 -5.98 18.37 -4.78
CA SER A 170 -6.52 17.86 -3.52
C SER A 170 -7.07 16.43 -3.63
N LEU A 171 -7.74 16.09 -4.74
CA LEU A 171 -8.26 14.74 -4.99
C LEU A 171 -7.12 13.71 -5.17
N ILE A 172 -6.09 14.01 -5.98
CA ILE A 172 -4.88 13.17 -6.08
C ILE A 172 -4.24 12.97 -4.69
N ALA A 173 -4.14 14.04 -3.91
CA ALA A 173 -3.50 14.03 -2.60
C ALA A 173 -4.25 13.11 -1.63
N VAL A 174 -5.59 13.19 -1.59
CA VAL A 174 -6.41 12.26 -0.78
C VAL A 174 -6.23 10.82 -1.24
N GLY A 175 -6.30 10.54 -2.54
CA GLY A 175 -6.08 9.19 -3.06
C GLY A 175 -4.69 8.62 -2.75
N PHE A 176 -3.67 9.47 -2.77
CA PHE A 176 -2.33 9.11 -2.33
C PHE A 176 -2.29 8.75 -0.84
N LEU A 177 -2.92 9.55 0.02
CA LEU A 177 -2.95 9.29 1.46
C LEU A 177 -3.69 7.98 1.77
N ILE A 178 -4.82 7.72 1.11
CA ILE A 178 -5.57 6.45 1.24
C ILE A 178 -4.67 5.27 0.86
N SER A 179 -4.02 5.32 -0.31
CA SER A 179 -3.21 4.22 -0.83
C SER A 179 -1.86 4.04 -0.15
N PHE A 180 -1.34 5.04 0.57
CA PHE A 180 0.01 4.97 1.14
C PHE A 180 0.15 3.87 2.19
N ALA A 181 0.94 2.84 1.87
CA ALA A 181 1.25 1.68 2.70
C ALA A 181 2.66 1.70 3.31
N GLY A 182 3.45 2.75 3.03
CA GLY A 182 4.72 2.99 3.72
C GLY A 182 5.87 3.45 2.83
N LEU A 183 6.92 3.97 3.47
CA LEU A 183 8.19 4.35 2.86
C LEU A 183 9.32 3.52 3.48
N ILE A 184 9.75 2.48 2.77
CA ILE A 184 10.67 1.48 3.32
C ILE A 184 11.92 1.42 2.45
N ARG A 185 13.09 1.66 3.07
CA ARG A 185 14.39 1.72 2.39
C ARG A 185 14.40 2.65 1.16
N GLY A 186 13.61 3.73 1.20
CA GLY A 186 13.50 4.70 0.12
C GLY A 186 12.59 4.32 -1.05
N LYS A 187 11.76 3.29 -0.87
CA LYS A 187 10.71 2.90 -1.82
C LYS A 187 9.34 3.23 -1.22
N TYR A 188 8.48 3.84 -2.01
CA TYR A 188 7.07 4.08 -1.68
C TYR A 188 6.26 2.85 -2.05
N TYR A 189 5.36 2.46 -1.15
CA TYR A 189 4.42 1.36 -1.33
C TYR A 189 3.03 1.97 -1.36
N LEU A 190 2.32 1.84 -2.48
CA LEU A 190 0.94 2.31 -2.62
C LEU A 190 0.06 1.10 -2.91
N ILE A 191 -1.01 0.90 -2.12
CA ILE A 191 -2.01 -0.13 -2.35
C ILE A 191 -3.29 0.54 -2.87
N THR A 192 -3.73 0.16 -4.05
CA THR A 192 -4.90 0.72 -4.75
C THR A 192 -5.93 -0.36 -5.05
N LYS A 193 -7.16 0.07 -5.36
CA LYS A 193 -8.23 -0.79 -5.88
C LYS A 193 -8.55 -0.35 -7.31
N PRO A 194 -8.00 -1.03 -8.34
CA PRO A 194 -8.33 -0.71 -9.72
C PRO A 194 -9.84 -0.88 -9.96
N GLY A 195 -10.42 0.06 -10.71
CA GLY A 195 -11.85 0.04 -11.04
C GLY A 195 -12.78 0.32 -9.85
N ILE A 196 -12.30 0.95 -8.78
CA ILE A 196 -13.12 1.28 -7.60
C ILE A 196 -14.39 2.06 -7.96
N GLU A 197 -14.40 2.82 -9.06
CA GLU A 197 -15.60 3.54 -9.53
C GLU A 197 -16.81 2.63 -9.84
N THR A 198 -16.63 1.31 -10.04
CA THR A 198 -17.75 0.38 -10.27
C THR A 198 -18.62 0.18 -9.03
N PHE A 199 -18.10 0.52 -7.86
CA PHE A 199 -18.76 0.38 -6.57
C PHE A 199 -19.50 1.66 -6.14
N TRP A 200 -19.44 2.73 -6.95
CA TRP A 200 -20.11 3.99 -6.65
C TRP A 200 -21.63 3.87 -6.79
N PRO A 201 -22.42 4.43 -5.87
CA PRO A 201 -22.04 5.06 -4.59
C PRO A 201 -22.08 4.12 -3.38
N TYR A 202 -22.61 2.89 -3.51
CA TYR A 202 -23.12 2.14 -2.36
C TYR A 202 -22.08 1.31 -1.58
N GLU A 203 -21.04 0.79 -2.23
CA GLU A 203 -20.12 -0.19 -1.64
C GLU A 203 -18.75 0.42 -1.28
N ILE A 204 -18.59 1.73 -1.45
CA ILE A 204 -17.31 2.42 -1.30
C ILE A 204 -16.81 2.51 0.13
N GLU A 205 -17.71 2.70 1.08
CA GLU A 205 -17.36 2.76 2.50
C GLU A 205 -16.68 1.46 2.95
N ASP A 206 -17.25 0.31 2.58
CA ASP A 206 -16.68 -1.00 2.88
C ASP A 206 -15.31 -1.20 2.20
N ILE A 207 -15.14 -0.72 0.97
CA ILE A 207 -13.87 -0.86 0.25
C ILE A 207 -12.77 0.03 0.84
N ILE A 208 -13.09 1.27 1.20
CA ILE A 208 -12.10 2.23 1.70
C ILE A 208 -11.84 2.02 3.19
N GLU A 209 -12.87 2.15 4.02
CA GLU A 209 -12.71 2.19 5.49
C GLU A 209 -12.47 0.80 6.07
N LYS A 210 -13.12 -0.24 5.54
CA LYS A 210 -12.94 -1.63 6.01
C LYS A 210 -11.91 -2.41 5.17
N GLY A 211 -11.47 -1.86 4.05
CA GLY A 211 -10.53 -2.51 3.14
C GLY A 211 -9.17 -1.84 3.05
N LEU A 212 -9.07 -0.80 2.22
CA LEU A 212 -7.81 -0.16 1.86
C LEU A 212 -7.10 0.52 3.03
N ILE A 213 -7.83 1.20 3.91
CA ILE A 213 -7.24 1.85 5.09
C ILE A 213 -6.58 0.80 6.00
N PRO A 214 -7.28 -0.26 6.44
CA PRO A 214 -6.67 -1.36 7.19
C PRO A 214 -5.45 -1.99 6.53
N LEU A 215 -5.53 -2.26 5.22
CA LEU A 215 -4.42 -2.87 4.46
C LEU A 215 -3.18 -1.98 4.48
N THR A 216 -3.36 -0.70 4.21
CA THR A 216 -2.25 0.24 4.13
C THR A 216 -1.67 0.56 5.52
N GLU A 217 -2.50 0.63 6.56
CA GLU A 217 -2.06 0.75 7.96
C GLU A 217 -1.28 -0.47 8.46
N ALA A 218 -1.69 -1.68 8.06
CA ALA A 218 -0.93 -2.89 8.31
C ALA A 218 0.47 -2.82 7.67
N GLY A 219 0.55 -2.36 6.41
CA GLY A 219 1.82 -2.10 5.71
C GLY A 219 2.73 -1.12 6.45
N ILE A 220 2.17 0.01 6.87
CA ILE A 220 2.88 1.08 7.60
C ILE A 220 3.38 0.57 8.95
N SER A 221 2.47 0.06 9.78
CA SER A 221 2.77 -0.31 11.16
C SER A 221 3.72 -1.50 11.25
N GLY A 222 3.60 -2.46 10.32
CA GLY A 222 4.50 -3.60 10.18
C GLY A 222 5.83 -3.27 9.49
N LYS A 223 5.97 -2.08 8.88
CA LYS A 223 7.12 -1.70 8.04
C LYS A 223 7.46 -2.80 7.01
N ILE A 224 6.43 -3.31 6.34
CA ILE A 224 6.50 -4.52 5.52
C ILE A 224 7.11 -4.20 4.16
N GLY A 225 8.37 -4.60 3.96
CA GLY A 225 9.07 -4.44 2.69
C GLY A 225 8.84 -5.62 1.75
N LEU A 226 8.89 -5.36 0.43
CA LEU A 226 8.78 -6.42 -0.58
C LEU A 226 10.13 -7.10 -0.78
N SER A 227 10.32 -8.24 -0.11
CA SER A 227 11.45 -9.16 -0.31
C SER A 227 11.11 -10.19 -1.39
N THR A 228 10.01 -10.92 -1.21
CA THR A 228 9.31 -11.68 -2.26
C THR A 228 7.81 -11.44 -2.10
N GLU A 229 7.02 -11.82 -3.11
CA GLU A 229 5.55 -11.70 -3.07
C GLU A 229 4.97 -12.52 -1.92
N GLU A 230 5.42 -13.78 -1.78
CA GLU A 230 4.92 -14.69 -0.74
C GLU A 230 5.17 -14.15 0.67
N LEU A 231 6.36 -13.59 0.93
CA LEU A 231 6.67 -13.01 2.24
C LEU A 231 5.93 -11.70 2.49
N TYR A 232 5.72 -10.88 1.46
CA TYR A 232 4.99 -9.63 1.59
C TYR A 232 3.53 -9.89 1.97
N GLU A 233 2.86 -10.77 1.23
CA GLU A 233 1.48 -11.15 1.50
C GLU A 233 1.31 -11.82 2.87
N MET A 234 2.20 -12.77 3.20
CA MET A 234 2.20 -13.41 4.52
C MET A 234 2.32 -12.37 5.64
N LYS A 235 3.31 -11.48 5.58
CA LYS A 235 3.53 -10.48 6.63
C LYS A 235 2.37 -9.49 6.72
N LEU A 236 1.77 -9.11 5.59
CA LEU A 236 0.63 -8.20 5.55
C LEU A 236 -0.60 -8.86 6.21
N ALA A 237 -0.89 -10.10 5.85
CA ALA A 237 -1.98 -10.88 6.44
C ALA A 237 -1.73 -11.21 7.93
N MET A 238 -0.48 -11.49 8.31
CA MET A 238 -0.09 -11.68 9.72
C MET A 238 -0.37 -10.41 10.53
N ARG A 239 -0.04 -9.24 9.97
CA ARG A 239 -0.25 -7.96 10.65
C ARG A 239 -1.74 -7.65 10.83
N LEU A 240 -2.56 -7.94 9.82
CA LEU A 240 -4.03 -7.85 9.94
C LEU A 240 -4.58 -8.81 11.00
N ALA A 241 -4.05 -10.03 11.07
CA ALA A 241 -4.46 -11.02 12.08
C ALA A 241 -4.07 -10.58 13.51
N GLU A 242 -2.89 -9.98 13.69
CA GLU A 242 -2.45 -9.43 14.99
C GLU A 242 -3.36 -8.33 15.51
N THR A 243 -3.89 -7.49 14.62
CA THR A 243 -4.82 -6.40 14.96
C THR A 243 -6.28 -6.84 14.95
N ASN A 244 -6.55 -8.13 14.75
CA ASN A 244 -7.89 -8.71 14.61
C ASN A 244 -8.75 -7.94 13.59
N THR A 245 -8.12 -7.55 12.47
CA THR A 245 -8.74 -6.76 11.42
C THR A 245 -9.12 -7.65 10.26
N PHE A 246 -10.37 -7.54 9.81
CA PHE A 246 -10.91 -8.29 8.68
C PHE A 246 -11.08 -7.36 7.48
N VAL A 247 -10.62 -7.82 6.32
CA VAL A 247 -10.76 -7.12 5.03
C VAL A 247 -11.82 -7.86 4.21
N PRO A 248 -12.91 -7.20 3.78
CA PRO A 248 -13.95 -7.83 2.97
C PRO A 248 -13.40 -8.45 1.67
N PRO A 249 -13.87 -9.63 1.24
CA PRO A 249 -13.43 -10.27 -0.01
C PRO A 249 -13.60 -9.40 -1.25
N GLU A 250 -14.61 -8.52 -1.26
CA GLU A 250 -14.94 -7.60 -2.36
C GLU A 250 -13.84 -6.55 -2.61
N VAL A 251 -13.02 -6.29 -1.58
CA VAL A 251 -11.83 -5.43 -1.67
C VAL A 251 -10.80 -6.05 -2.60
N TYR A 252 -10.68 -7.38 -2.61
CA TYR A 252 -9.72 -8.08 -3.46
C TYR A 252 -10.23 -8.22 -4.91
N PRO A 253 -9.32 -8.32 -5.88
CA PRO A 253 -7.89 -8.07 -5.73
C PRO A 253 -7.60 -6.57 -5.54
N VAL A 254 -6.50 -6.27 -4.83
CA VAL A 254 -5.90 -4.94 -4.75
C VAL A 254 -4.56 -4.93 -5.49
N VAL A 255 -4.03 -3.77 -5.85
CA VAL A 255 -2.75 -3.64 -6.53
C VAL A 255 -1.74 -2.92 -5.63
N LEU A 256 -0.55 -3.50 -5.50
CA LEU A 256 0.61 -2.87 -4.88
C LEU A 256 1.52 -2.27 -5.95
N HIS A 257 1.72 -0.97 -5.88
CA HIS A 257 2.71 -0.23 -6.65
C HIS A 257 3.95 0.04 -5.80
N LEU A 258 5.12 -0.40 -6.28
CA LEU A 258 6.40 -0.15 -5.65
C LEU A 258 7.18 0.91 -6.43
N ILE A 259 7.32 2.11 -5.88
CA ILE A 259 7.95 3.25 -6.55
C ILE A 259 9.26 3.59 -5.87
N SER A 260 10.35 3.74 -6.62
CA SER A 260 11.65 4.19 -6.08
C SER A 260 12.33 5.22 -6.95
N LEU A 261 13.33 5.90 -6.37
CA LEU A 261 14.17 6.85 -7.08
C LEU A 261 15.35 6.09 -7.73
N GLU A 262 15.25 5.86 -9.04
CA GLU A 262 16.30 5.23 -9.84
C GLU A 262 17.16 6.31 -10.52
N GLY A 263 18.38 6.49 -9.99
CA GLY A 263 19.28 7.58 -10.40
C GLY A 263 18.74 8.96 -10.04
N ARG A 264 18.04 9.62 -10.97
CA ARG A 264 17.48 10.99 -10.80
C ARG A 264 15.98 11.06 -11.06
N ALA A 265 15.32 9.95 -11.39
CA ALA A 265 13.90 9.90 -11.69
C ALA A 265 13.22 8.84 -10.84
N TYR A 266 11.98 9.10 -10.43
CA TYR A 266 11.16 8.06 -9.82
C TYR A 266 10.74 7.05 -10.90
N ALA A 267 10.66 5.78 -10.55
CA ALA A 267 10.22 4.72 -11.45
C ALA A 267 9.41 3.70 -10.65
N GLU A 268 8.41 3.12 -11.31
CA GLU A 268 7.71 1.95 -10.79
C GLU A 268 8.57 0.72 -11.01
N LEU A 269 9.00 0.10 -9.92
CA LEU A 269 9.89 -1.05 -9.92
C LEU A 269 9.12 -2.36 -10.10
N LYS A 270 7.92 -2.41 -9.52
CA LYS A 270 7.09 -3.61 -9.51
C LYS A 270 5.64 -3.25 -9.23
N THR A 271 4.75 -3.94 -9.91
CA THR A 271 3.31 -3.91 -9.68
C THR A 271 2.87 -5.34 -9.36
N LEU A 272 2.14 -5.53 -8.28
CA LEU A 272 1.67 -6.83 -7.83
C LEU A 272 0.17 -6.78 -7.54
N GLN A 273 -0.56 -7.76 -8.06
CA GLN A 273 -1.94 -7.97 -7.66
C GLN A 273 -1.94 -8.84 -6.40
N LEU A 274 -2.54 -8.34 -5.32
CA LEU A 274 -2.62 -9.03 -4.04
C LEU A 274 -4.04 -9.55 -3.81
N ASP A 275 -4.13 -10.79 -3.35
CA ASP A 275 -5.35 -11.38 -2.82
C ASP A 275 -5.01 -12.13 -1.53
N LEU A 276 -5.40 -11.54 -0.39
CA LEU A 276 -5.09 -12.09 0.92
C LEU A 276 -6.29 -12.81 1.55
N SER A 277 -7.36 -13.05 0.80
CA SER A 277 -8.62 -13.58 1.34
C SER A 277 -8.42 -14.90 2.09
N GLU A 278 -7.71 -15.85 1.47
CA GLU A 278 -7.42 -17.15 2.09
C GLU A 278 -6.39 -17.05 3.23
N LEU A 279 -5.36 -16.22 3.04
CA LEU A 279 -4.29 -16.02 4.04
C LEU A 279 -4.80 -15.39 5.32
N THR A 280 -5.56 -14.31 5.21
CA THR A 280 -6.12 -13.61 6.37
C THR A 280 -7.04 -14.53 7.16
N GLY A 281 -7.92 -15.27 6.49
CA GLY A 281 -8.78 -16.25 7.15
C GLY A 281 -8.01 -17.38 7.84
N TYR A 282 -6.94 -17.89 7.23
CA TYR A 282 -6.08 -18.88 7.87
C TYR A 282 -5.33 -18.32 9.09
N LEU A 283 -4.72 -17.14 8.96
CA LEU A 283 -3.90 -16.55 10.01
C LEU A 283 -4.72 -16.01 11.19
N GLN A 284 -5.93 -15.52 10.95
CA GLN A 284 -6.87 -15.17 12.03
C GLN A 284 -7.22 -16.40 12.87
N ARG A 285 -7.60 -17.52 12.21
CA ARG A 285 -7.85 -18.81 12.92
C ARG A 285 -6.62 -19.27 13.71
N TYR A 286 -5.43 -19.13 13.14
CA TYR A 286 -4.18 -19.45 13.83
C TYR A 286 -4.01 -18.63 15.11
N VAL A 287 -4.18 -17.31 15.04
CA VAL A 287 -4.07 -16.40 16.20
C VAL A 287 -5.13 -16.73 17.26
N GLU A 288 -6.39 -16.93 16.85
CA GLU A 288 -7.48 -17.32 17.76
C GLU A 288 -7.17 -18.62 18.51
N ASN A 289 -6.68 -19.63 17.79
CA ASN A 289 -6.35 -20.92 18.39
C ASN A 289 -5.17 -20.82 19.37
N ILE A 290 -4.15 -20.01 19.07
CA ILE A 290 -3.05 -19.76 20.00
C ILE A 290 -3.53 -19.02 21.26
N GLU A 291 -4.36 -17.98 21.12
CA GLU A 291 -4.88 -17.24 22.27
C GLU A 291 -5.77 -18.13 23.16
N ARG A 292 -6.52 -19.09 22.58
CA ARG A 292 -7.25 -20.11 23.37
C ARG A 292 -6.33 -21.02 24.18
N LEU A 293 -5.19 -21.43 23.61
CA LEU A 293 -4.18 -22.21 24.35
C LEU A 293 -3.57 -21.41 25.50
N LYS A 294 -3.31 -20.12 25.26
CA LYS A 294 -2.78 -19.20 26.28
C LYS A 294 -3.75 -19.00 27.44
N ILE A 295 -5.06 -18.87 27.17
CA ILE A 295 -6.10 -18.86 28.22
C ILE A 295 -6.08 -20.16 29.04
N SER A 296 -5.75 -21.28 28.41
CA SER A 296 -5.60 -22.60 29.05
C SER A 296 -4.26 -22.77 29.77
N GLY A 297 -3.45 -21.72 29.90
CA GLY A 297 -2.15 -21.71 30.59
C GLY A 297 -0.96 -22.18 29.74
N LEU A 298 -1.16 -22.46 28.45
CA LEU A 298 -0.11 -22.93 27.53
C LEU A 298 0.39 -21.78 26.65
N GLN A 299 1.62 -21.35 26.87
CA GLN A 299 2.24 -20.28 26.08
C GLN A 299 3.05 -20.85 24.91
N VAL A 300 2.52 -20.71 23.69
CA VAL A 300 3.16 -21.15 22.45
C VAL A 300 3.93 -20.00 21.82
N MET A 301 5.13 -19.72 22.34
CA MET A 301 6.00 -18.65 21.85
C MET A 301 7.43 -19.16 21.65
N VAL A 302 8.15 -18.54 20.72
CA VAL A 302 9.57 -18.80 20.45
C VAL A 302 10.37 -17.55 20.78
N GLU A 303 11.44 -17.77 21.53
CA GLU A 303 12.43 -16.73 21.80
C GLU A 303 13.46 -16.68 20.66
N ILE A 304 13.43 -15.60 19.88
CA ILE A 304 14.35 -15.35 18.77
C ILE A 304 15.16 -14.07 19.00
N LYS A 305 16.32 -13.98 18.37
CA LYS A 305 17.17 -12.79 18.43
C LYS A 305 16.92 -11.93 17.20
N GLU A 306 16.35 -10.75 17.39
CA GLU A 306 16.11 -9.78 16.32
C GLU A 306 16.96 -8.53 16.57
N LYS A 307 17.84 -8.16 15.62
CA LYS A 307 18.70 -6.95 15.67
C LYS A 307 19.48 -6.77 16.99
N GLY A 308 19.85 -7.87 17.63
CA GLY A 308 20.60 -7.86 18.89
C GLY A 308 19.76 -7.99 20.16
N THR A 309 18.44 -7.95 20.07
CA THR A 309 17.51 -8.04 21.21
C THR A 309 16.75 -9.38 21.17
N MET A 310 16.49 -9.96 22.34
CA MET A 310 15.64 -11.16 22.43
C MET A 310 14.17 -10.76 22.40
N VAL A 311 13.39 -11.36 21.52
CA VAL A 311 11.96 -11.13 21.35
C VAL A 311 11.20 -12.46 21.32
N TYR A 312 9.97 -12.45 21.83
CA TYR A 312 9.08 -13.60 21.82
C TYR A 312 8.06 -13.44 20.68
N LYS A 313 7.96 -14.43 19.80
CA LYS A 313 6.99 -14.43 18.68
C LYS A 313 6.26 -15.76 18.58
N TYR A 314 5.10 -15.78 17.92
CA TYR A 314 4.46 -17.03 17.52
C TYR A 314 5.39 -17.83 16.59
N PRO A 315 5.40 -19.17 16.65
CA PRO A 315 6.32 -19.97 15.85
C PRO A 315 6.22 -19.72 14.34
N LEU A 316 5.00 -19.49 13.82
CA LEU A 316 4.83 -19.15 12.41
C LEU A 316 5.40 -17.76 12.08
N TRP A 317 5.30 -16.80 13.01
CA TRP A 317 5.83 -15.44 12.81
C TRP A 317 7.36 -15.48 12.79
N ALA A 318 7.94 -16.18 13.75
CA ALA A 318 9.37 -16.41 13.80
C ALA A 318 9.89 -17.12 12.55
N LEU A 319 9.13 -18.06 11.97
CA LEU A 319 9.51 -18.74 10.74
C LEU A 319 9.52 -17.79 9.53
N VAL A 320 8.52 -16.90 9.42
CA VAL A 320 8.44 -15.89 8.35
C VAL A 320 9.57 -14.86 8.45
N ASP A 321 9.92 -14.42 9.66
CA ASP A 321 11.06 -13.51 9.85
C ASP A 321 12.39 -14.17 9.45
N LEU A 322 12.61 -15.43 9.85
CA LEU A 322 13.81 -16.17 9.44
C LEU A 322 13.87 -16.37 7.92
N ALA A 323 12.73 -16.60 7.26
CA ALA A 323 12.67 -16.69 5.80
C ALA A 323 13.09 -15.38 5.13
N GLU A 324 12.68 -14.23 5.67
CA GLU A 324 13.10 -12.91 5.16
C GLU A 324 14.60 -12.64 5.37
N GLU A 325 15.13 -13.06 6.53
CA GLU A 325 16.57 -12.98 6.82
C GLU A 325 17.39 -13.87 5.88
N GLU A 326 16.92 -15.09 5.58
CA GLU A 326 17.57 -16.01 4.63
C GLU A 326 17.60 -15.44 3.20
N ILE A 327 16.58 -14.69 2.77
CA ILE A 327 16.58 -14.00 1.47
C ILE A 327 17.51 -12.78 1.46
N SER A 328 17.58 -12.06 2.58
CA SER A 328 18.36 -10.83 2.67
C SER A 328 19.86 -11.08 2.76
N ASN A 329 20.27 -12.26 3.22
CA ASN A 329 21.67 -12.66 3.31
C ASN A 329 22.02 -13.52 2.08
N GLU A 330 23.16 -13.27 1.42
CA GLU A 330 23.70 -14.19 0.41
C GLU A 330 24.17 -15.47 1.12
N VAL A 331 23.26 -16.41 1.37
CA VAL A 331 23.57 -17.70 2.01
C VAL A 331 24.35 -18.55 1.00
N SER A 332 25.45 -19.18 1.45
CA SER A 332 26.23 -20.14 0.65
C SER A 332 26.27 -21.53 1.31
N GLY A 333 25.85 -22.58 0.58
CA GLY A 333 25.89 -24.01 0.94
C GLY A 333 24.60 -24.82 0.67
N ASP A 334 24.68 -26.16 0.71
CA ASP A 334 23.60 -27.10 0.36
C ASP A 334 22.32 -27.08 1.27
N ASN A 335 22.28 -26.26 2.33
CA ASN A 335 21.12 -26.09 3.23
C ASN A 335 20.52 -24.67 3.12
N GLU A 336 20.60 -24.08 1.94
CA GLU A 336 20.14 -22.73 1.63
C GLU A 336 18.61 -22.58 1.72
N MET A 337 18.18 -21.46 2.30
CA MET A 337 16.81 -20.95 2.22
C MET A 337 15.71 -21.89 2.75
N LEU A 338 16.01 -22.75 3.73
CA LEU A 338 15.07 -23.74 4.26
C LEU A 338 13.84 -23.10 4.89
N ALA A 339 13.99 -22.03 5.69
CA ALA A 339 12.86 -21.31 6.26
C ALA A 339 12.00 -20.71 5.15
N TYR A 340 12.63 -20.12 4.13
CA TYR A 340 11.90 -19.59 2.98
C TYR A 340 11.14 -20.67 2.19
N ILE A 341 11.74 -21.83 1.93
CA ILE A 341 11.06 -22.96 1.26
C ILE A 341 9.84 -23.39 2.07
N PHE A 342 9.97 -23.52 3.40
CA PHE A 342 8.85 -23.88 4.27
C PHE A 342 7.72 -22.84 4.22
N VAL A 343 8.05 -21.56 4.34
CA VAL A 343 7.05 -20.48 4.26
C VAL A 343 6.39 -20.45 2.90
N LYS A 344 7.15 -20.63 1.82
CA LYS A 344 6.63 -20.66 0.45
C LYS A 344 5.68 -21.83 0.21
N ASP A 345 6.01 -23.02 0.68
CA ASP A 345 5.15 -24.20 0.54
C ASP A 345 3.86 -24.04 1.36
N LEU A 346 3.97 -23.49 2.58
CA LEU A 346 2.79 -23.18 3.41
C LEU A 346 1.91 -22.10 2.77
N TYR A 347 2.51 -21.01 2.30
CA TYR A 347 1.83 -19.93 1.58
C TYR A 347 1.03 -20.47 0.39
N LYS A 348 1.67 -21.28 -0.48
CA LYS A 348 0.99 -21.89 -1.64
C LYS A 348 -0.15 -22.81 -1.23
N ALA A 349 0.04 -23.57 -0.15
CA ALA A 349 -1.01 -24.46 0.35
C ALA A 349 -2.18 -23.67 0.93
N VAL A 350 -1.93 -22.61 1.69
CA VAL A 350 -2.98 -21.74 2.25
C VAL A 350 -3.74 -21.02 1.13
N ASN A 351 -3.04 -20.39 0.18
CA ASN A 351 -3.68 -19.73 -0.97
C ASN A 351 -4.46 -20.67 -1.89
N SER A 352 -4.29 -21.99 -1.78
CA SER A 352 -5.13 -22.95 -2.51
C SER A 352 -6.51 -23.16 -1.90
N GLY A 353 -6.76 -22.70 -0.67
CA GLY A 353 -7.98 -22.97 0.10
C GLY A 353 -8.18 -24.45 0.47
N ASN A 354 -7.28 -25.35 0.06
CA ASN A 354 -7.44 -26.79 0.23
C ASN A 354 -6.79 -27.27 1.53
N LYS A 355 -7.63 -27.60 2.52
CA LYS A 355 -7.19 -28.11 3.83
C LYS A 355 -6.21 -29.27 3.74
N LYS A 356 -6.39 -30.20 2.79
CA LYS A 356 -5.47 -31.34 2.63
C LYS A 356 -4.07 -30.91 2.19
N LEU A 357 -3.98 -29.89 1.34
CA LEU A 357 -2.68 -29.35 0.91
C LEU A 357 -1.98 -28.61 2.05
N ILE A 358 -2.73 -27.95 2.93
CA ILE A 358 -2.19 -27.32 4.15
C ILE A 358 -1.64 -28.41 5.08
N GLU A 359 -2.42 -29.46 5.35
CA GLU A 359 -1.99 -30.62 6.15
C GLU A 359 -0.73 -31.27 5.56
N ASP A 360 -0.67 -31.47 4.24
CA ASP A 360 0.48 -32.05 3.56
C ASP A 360 1.72 -31.12 3.59
N ALA A 361 1.54 -29.81 3.49
CA ALA A 361 2.63 -28.83 3.61
C ALA A 361 3.20 -28.83 5.03
N VAL A 362 2.33 -28.80 6.05
CA VAL A 362 2.70 -28.88 7.47
C VAL A 362 3.39 -30.22 7.77
N PHE A 363 2.89 -31.34 7.25
CA PHE A 363 3.52 -32.65 7.40
C PHE A 363 4.92 -32.71 6.77
N ARG A 364 5.08 -32.17 5.56
CA ARG A 364 6.40 -32.11 4.90
C ARG A 364 7.39 -31.27 5.69
N LEU A 365 6.96 -30.10 6.19
CA LEU A 365 7.74 -29.25 7.07
C LEU A 365 8.18 -30.02 8.31
N PHE A 366 7.29 -30.77 8.96
CA PHE A 366 7.67 -31.58 10.12
C PHE A 366 8.66 -32.69 9.79
N ARG A 367 8.45 -33.41 8.69
CA ARG A 367 9.36 -34.48 8.27
C ARG A 367 10.76 -33.94 8.00
N GLN A 368 10.86 -32.83 7.28
CA GLN A 368 12.13 -32.17 6.98
C GLN A 368 12.74 -31.55 8.24
N GLY A 369 11.94 -30.85 9.06
CA GLY A 369 12.36 -30.27 10.33
C GLY A 369 12.92 -31.31 11.30
N ARG A 370 12.31 -32.49 11.39
CA ARG A 370 12.81 -33.61 12.20
C ARG A 370 14.17 -34.10 11.72
N ALA A 371 14.33 -34.30 10.40
CA ALA A 371 15.60 -34.70 9.82
C ALA A 371 16.71 -33.67 10.08
N LEU A 372 16.38 -32.38 10.09
CA LEU A 372 17.32 -31.28 10.41
C LEU A 372 17.67 -31.19 11.91
N LEU A 373 16.76 -31.59 12.80
CA LEU A 373 16.98 -31.62 14.24
C LEU A 373 17.76 -32.85 14.70
N GLU A 374 17.52 -34.02 14.09
CA GLU A 374 18.15 -35.29 14.44
C GLU A 374 19.44 -35.56 13.63
N GLY A 375 19.60 -34.93 12.47
CA GLY A 375 20.74 -35.13 11.56
C GLY A 375 21.99 -34.29 11.88
N SER A 376 23.08 -34.61 11.19
CA SER A 376 24.37 -33.87 11.25
C SER A 376 24.38 -32.59 10.40
N ALA A 377 23.26 -32.22 9.79
CA ALA A 377 23.13 -31.06 8.92
C ALA A 377 23.46 -29.74 9.68
N ARG A 378 24.29 -28.90 9.06
CA ARG A 378 24.54 -27.52 9.53
C ARG A 378 23.30 -26.67 9.24
N VAL A 379 22.58 -26.28 10.28
CA VAL A 379 21.39 -25.43 10.24
C VAL A 379 21.55 -24.35 11.31
N SER A 380 21.06 -23.13 11.06
CA SER A 380 21.15 -22.03 12.02
C SER A 380 20.51 -22.39 13.37
N ARG A 381 21.04 -21.84 14.46
CA ARG A 381 20.57 -22.14 15.81
C ARG A 381 19.13 -21.62 16.00
N GLU A 382 18.84 -20.49 15.38
CA GLU A 382 17.56 -19.82 15.34
C GLU A 382 16.52 -20.68 14.64
N LEU A 383 16.81 -21.20 13.44
CA LEU A 383 15.90 -22.12 12.75
C LEU A 383 15.66 -23.40 13.56
N LYS A 384 16.69 -23.96 14.21
CA LYS A 384 16.49 -25.11 15.12
C LYS A 384 15.57 -24.79 16.30
N ARG A 385 15.61 -23.57 16.84
CA ARG A 385 14.70 -23.14 17.93
C ARG A 385 13.27 -23.03 17.42
N VAL A 386 13.08 -22.39 16.26
CA VAL A 386 11.76 -22.25 15.64
C VAL A 386 11.17 -23.61 15.30
N LEU A 387 11.92 -24.51 14.65
CA LEU A 387 11.45 -25.85 14.31
C LEU A 387 11.04 -26.68 15.54
N LYS A 388 11.78 -26.59 16.66
CA LYS A 388 11.40 -27.27 17.90
C LYS A 388 10.04 -26.82 18.43
N ALA A 389 9.79 -25.51 18.44
CA ALA A 389 8.53 -24.97 18.88
C ALA A 389 7.40 -25.22 17.87
N PHE A 390 7.72 -25.17 16.57
CA PHE A 390 6.76 -25.43 15.51
C PHE A 390 6.24 -26.88 15.57
N MET A 391 7.12 -27.83 15.92
CA MET A 391 6.83 -29.25 16.11
C MET A 391 6.24 -29.61 17.48
N TRP A 392 6.02 -28.63 18.36
CA TRP A 392 5.38 -28.90 19.65
C TRP A 392 3.92 -29.31 19.44
N LYS A 393 3.45 -30.37 20.12
CA LYS A 393 2.14 -31.01 19.87
C LYS A 393 0.98 -30.02 19.96
N GLU A 394 1.06 -29.12 20.92
CA GLU A 394 0.12 -28.05 21.19
C GLU A 394 0.09 -27.05 20.03
N HIS A 395 1.24 -26.70 19.46
CA HIS A 395 1.32 -25.86 18.27
C HIS A 395 0.82 -26.58 17.01
N MET A 396 1.05 -27.88 16.87
CA MET A 396 0.52 -28.64 15.73
C MET A 396 -1.01 -28.58 15.66
N GLY A 397 -1.67 -28.58 16.82
CA GLY A 397 -3.13 -28.46 16.91
C GLY A 397 -3.68 -27.10 16.47
N VAL A 398 -2.85 -26.07 16.31
CA VAL A 398 -3.30 -24.74 15.86
C VAL A 398 -3.07 -24.49 14.37
N LEU A 399 -2.26 -25.31 13.70
CA LEU A 399 -1.87 -25.15 12.29
C LEU A 399 -2.84 -25.78 11.28
N VAL A 400 -3.82 -26.58 11.73
CA VAL A 400 -4.66 -27.45 10.88
C VAL A 400 -6.15 -27.30 11.19
#